data_AF-A0A0M9FV80-F1
#
_entry.id   AF-A0A0M9FV80-F1
#
_cell.length_a   1.000
_cell.length_b   1.000
_cell.length_c   1.000
_cell.angle_alpha   90.00
_cell.angle_beta   90.00
_cell.angle_gamma   90.00
#
_symmetry.space_group_name_H-M   'P 1'
#
loop_
_entity.id
_entity.type
_entity.pdbx_description
1 polymer ?
#
loop_
_entity_poly.entity_id
_entity_poly.type
_entity_poly.pdbx_seq_one_letter_code
_entity_poly.pdbx_strand_id
1 'polypeptide(L)'
;MYLAVFKEFAHPEVLEKVKAEGICEVDVAPEPNKRATSEEDQLVVRTNAKLITVQHRISAMRDVFDNMTETELSSIEEEVDKKVAQLVALGFTVVERHPKTSAGHPMLDRVILSYPAE
;
A
#
# COMPACT_ATOMS: atom_id res chain seq x y z
N MET A 1 0.69 -6.75 -7.64
CA MET A 1 0.56 -5.72 -6.58
C MET A 1 0.13 -6.39 -5.29
N TYR A 2 0.48 -5.79 -4.15
CA TYR A 2 0.04 -6.29 -2.85
C TYR A 2 -0.36 -5.14 -1.92
N LEU A 3 -1.31 -5.41 -1.05
CA LEU A 3 -1.73 -4.54 0.04
C LEU A 3 -0.96 -4.93 1.31
N ALA A 4 0.02 -4.11 1.66
CA ALA A 4 0.82 -4.28 2.87
C ALA A 4 0.17 -3.60 4.07
N VAL A 5 0.00 -4.33 5.16
CA VAL A 5 -0.52 -3.83 6.43
C VAL A 5 0.35 -4.31 7.59
N PHE A 6 0.25 -3.63 8.73
CA PHE A 6 0.83 -4.13 9.97
C PHE A 6 -0.04 -5.22 10.59
N LYS A 7 0.55 -6.01 11.49
CA LYS A 7 -0.14 -7.08 12.21
C LYS A 7 -1.35 -6.57 12.99
N GLU A 8 -1.22 -5.35 13.50
CA GLU A 8 -2.21 -4.68 14.34
C GLU A 8 -3.33 -4.03 13.53
N PHE A 9 -3.34 -4.18 12.20
CA PHE A 9 -4.44 -3.68 11.37
C PHE A 9 -5.79 -4.20 11.89
N ALA A 10 -6.70 -3.27 12.20
CA ALA A 10 -7.87 -3.55 13.02
C ALA A 10 -8.99 -4.33 12.30
N HIS A 11 -8.89 -4.47 10.98
CA HIS A 11 -9.96 -5.02 10.14
C HIS A 11 -9.50 -6.24 9.34
N PRO A 12 -9.13 -7.36 9.99
CA PRO A 12 -8.71 -8.57 9.27
C PRO A 12 -9.79 -9.09 8.30
N GLU A 13 -11.07 -8.87 8.61
CA GLU A 13 -12.20 -9.24 7.75
C GLU A 13 -12.20 -8.51 6.40
N VAL A 14 -11.73 -7.26 6.35
CA VAL A 14 -11.63 -6.54 5.06
C VAL A 14 -10.48 -7.13 4.23
N LEU A 15 -9.39 -7.57 4.86
CA LEU A 15 -8.27 -8.20 4.18
C LEU A 15 -8.68 -9.54 3.56
N GLU A 16 -9.51 -10.32 4.25
CA GLU A 16 -10.05 -11.56 3.70
C GLU A 16 -10.98 -11.29 2.51
N LYS A 17 -11.77 -10.21 2.53
CA LYS A 17 -12.56 -9.78 1.35
C LYS A 17 -11.67 -9.40 0.18
N VAL A 18 -10.60 -8.62 0.44
CA VAL A 18 -9.62 -8.23 -0.59
C VAL A 18 -9.04 -9.47 -1.30
N LYS A 19 -8.70 -10.52 -0.54
CA LYS A 19 -8.23 -11.80 -1.08
C LYS A 19 -9.33 -12.55 -1.83
N ALA A 20 -10.52 -12.67 -1.24
CA ALA A 20 -11.64 -13.42 -1.81
C ALA A 20 -12.13 -12.85 -3.14
N GLU A 21 -12.11 -11.52 -3.28
CA GLU A 21 -12.47 -10.82 -4.53
C GLU A 21 -11.31 -10.76 -5.54
N GLY A 22 -10.13 -11.28 -5.20
CA GLY A 22 -8.96 -11.26 -6.08
C GLY A 22 -8.47 -9.86 -6.43
N ILE A 23 -8.66 -8.88 -5.52
CA ILE A 23 -8.25 -7.50 -5.75
C ILE A 23 -6.73 -7.43 -5.79
N CYS A 24 -6.04 -7.85 -4.74
CA CYS A 24 -4.58 -7.97 -4.73
C CYS A 24 -4.13 -8.97 -3.67
N GLU A 25 -2.85 -9.33 -3.70
CA GLU A 25 -2.24 -10.09 -2.60
C GLU A 25 -2.24 -9.23 -1.33
N VAL A 26 -2.33 -9.86 -0.16
CA VAL A 26 -2.24 -9.14 1.13
C VAL A 26 -0.98 -9.61 1.85
N ASP A 27 -0.13 -8.65 2.19
CA ASP A 27 1.09 -8.87 2.97
C ASP A 27 0.88 -8.30 4.38
N VAL A 28 0.84 -9.17 5.38
CA VAL A 28 0.66 -8.77 6.78
C VAL A 28 2.00 -8.93 7.48
N ALA A 29 2.47 -7.86 8.11
CA ALA A 29 3.71 -7.92 8.89
C ALA A 29 3.61 -9.03 9.97
N PRO A 30 4.62 -9.91 10.10
CA PRO A 30 4.54 -11.06 11.01
C PRO A 30 4.68 -10.65 12.49
N GLU A 31 5.39 -9.55 12.74
CA GLU A 31 5.63 -8.99 14.07
C GLU A 31 4.92 -7.64 14.27
N PRO A 32 4.54 -7.29 15.51
CA PRO A 32 4.06 -5.96 15.84
C PRO A 32 5.06 -4.84 15.53
N ASN A 33 4.56 -3.65 15.24
CA ASN A 33 5.38 -2.47 14.99
C ASN A 33 5.96 -1.92 16.29
N LYS A 34 7.23 -2.26 16.56
CA LYS A 34 7.99 -1.82 17.74
C LYS A 34 8.25 -0.31 17.81
N ARG A 35 7.99 0.44 16.73
CA ARG A 35 8.18 1.90 16.68
C ARG A 35 6.93 2.70 17.02
N ALA A 36 5.75 2.07 17.02
CA ALA A 36 4.50 2.73 17.37
C ALA A 36 4.34 2.76 18.90
N THR A 37 4.88 3.80 19.52
CA THR A 37 4.91 3.92 20.99
C THR A 37 3.79 4.78 21.57
N SER A 38 3.21 5.66 20.75
CA SER A 38 2.07 6.50 21.16
C SER A 38 0.74 5.92 20.66
N GLU A 39 -0.37 6.33 21.27
CA GLU A 39 -1.72 5.97 20.79
C GLU A 39 -1.98 6.48 19.37
N GLU A 40 -1.44 7.65 19.01
CA GLU A 40 -1.53 8.19 17.66
C GLU A 40 -0.79 7.29 16.65
N ASP A 41 0.43 6.86 16.98
CA ASP A 41 1.17 5.93 16.13
C ASP A 41 0.45 4.58 16.00
N GLN A 42 -0.13 4.08 17.10
CA GLN A 42 -0.88 2.83 17.07
C GLN A 42 -2.15 2.95 16.24
N LEU A 43 -2.84 4.08 16.30
CA LEU A 43 -4.00 4.33 15.44
C LEU A 43 -3.60 4.29 13.96
N VAL A 44 -2.45 4.87 13.60
CA VAL A 44 -1.92 4.78 12.24
C VAL A 44 -1.64 3.32 11.86
N VAL A 45 -0.98 2.55 12.72
CA VAL A 45 -0.68 1.13 12.44
C VAL A 45 -1.95 0.29 12.28
N ARG A 46 -3.01 0.61 13.05
CA ARG A 46 -4.31 -0.10 13.02
C ARG A 46 -5.16 0.22 11.79
N THR A 47 -4.94 1.37 11.16
CA THR A 47 -5.80 1.89 10.08
C THR A 47 -5.10 1.95 8.72
N ASN A 48 -3.78 2.04 8.69
CA ASN A 48 -3.02 2.28 7.47
C ASN A 48 -2.76 1.00 6.68
N ALA A 49 -2.97 1.10 5.36
CA ALA A 49 -2.59 0.09 4.39
C ALA A 49 -1.80 0.72 3.25
N LYS A 50 -0.89 -0.05 2.64
CA LYS A 50 -0.05 0.42 1.54
C LYS A 50 -0.24 -0.49 0.35
N LEU A 51 -0.83 0.03 -0.71
CA LEU A 51 -0.83 -0.66 -2.00
C LEU A 51 0.54 -0.45 -2.65
N ILE A 52 1.25 -1.54 -2.92
CA ILE A 52 2.58 -1.54 -3.51
C ILE A 52 2.52 -2.27 -4.85
N THR A 53 2.97 -1.60 -5.91
CA THR A 53 2.90 -2.12 -7.27
C THR A 53 4.11 -2.96 -7.64
N VAL A 54 5.27 -2.61 -7.09
CA VAL A 54 6.56 -3.25 -7.38
C VAL A 54 7.27 -3.58 -6.08
N GLN A 55 7.72 -4.83 -5.95
CA GLN A 55 8.56 -5.23 -4.83
C GLN A 55 10.00 -4.80 -5.10
N HIS A 56 10.41 -3.68 -4.50
CA HIS A 56 11.79 -3.18 -4.60
C HIS A 56 12.78 -4.16 -3.96
N ARG A 57 13.75 -4.66 -4.74
CA ARG A 57 14.92 -5.33 -4.18
C ARG A 57 15.95 -4.28 -3.76
N ILE A 58 16.18 -4.15 -2.46
CA ILE A 58 17.08 -3.16 -1.82
C ILE A 58 18.51 -3.15 -2.41
N SER A 59 18.94 -4.24 -3.05
CA SER A 59 20.26 -4.37 -3.67
C SER A 59 20.42 -3.73 -5.05
N ALA A 60 19.34 -3.21 -5.66
CA ALA A 60 19.40 -2.64 -7.00
C ALA A 60 19.79 -1.15 -6.97
N MET A 61 20.82 -0.80 -7.74
CA MET A 61 21.29 0.58 -7.93
C MET A 61 20.38 1.40 -8.88
N ARG A 62 19.33 0.77 -9.41
CA ARG A 62 18.36 1.33 -10.37
C ARG A 62 16.96 0.99 -9.91
N ASP A 63 16.06 1.97 -10.00
CA ASP A 63 14.65 1.77 -9.78
C ASP A 63 14.05 0.97 -10.96
N VAL A 64 13.05 0.14 -10.69
CA VAL A 64 12.34 -0.63 -11.73
C VAL A 64 11.72 0.31 -12.78
N PHE A 65 11.40 1.54 -12.37
CA PHE A 65 10.86 2.57 -13.27
C PHE A 65 11.91 3.26 -14.15
N ASP A 66 13.21 3.14 -13.86
CA ASP A 66 14.27 3.88 -14.57
C ASP A 66 14.39 3.51 -16.07
N ASN A 67 13.92 2.32 -16.47
CA ASN A 67 14.00 1.83 -17.85
C ASN A 67 12.63 1.49 -18.45
N MET A 68 11.54 1.86 -17.77
CA MET A 68 10.19 1.63 -18.29
C MET A 68 9.84 2.68 -19.34
N THR A 69 9.17 2.23 -20.39
CA THR A 69 8.57 3.13 -21.38
C THR A 69 7.34 3.83 -20.79
N GLU A 70 7.00 4.99 -21.35
CA GLU A 70 5.79 5.75 -20.96
C GLU A 70 4.51 4.90 -21.09
N THR A 71 4.45 4.03 -22.10
CA THR A 71 3.33 3.11 -22.31
C THR A 71 3.22 2.05 -21.21
N GLU A 72 4.35 1.51 -20.74
CA GLU A 72 4.36 0.55 -19.64
C GLU A 72 3.98 1.22 -18.31
N LEU A 73 4.46 2.45 -18.07
CA LEU A 73 4.08 3.24 -16.90
C LEU A 73 2.57 3.52 -16.87
N SER A 74 2.01 4.00 -17.98
CA SER A 74 0.58 4.27 -18.11
C SER A 74 -0.26 3.01 -17.89
N SER A 75 0.20 1.85 -18.37
CA SER A 75 -0.50 0.57 -18.16
C SER A 75 -0.53 0.17 -16.68
N ILE A 76 0.58 0.39 -15.95
CA ILE A 76 0.62 0.14 -14.50
C ILE A 76 -0.30 1.11 -13.77
N GLU A 77 -0.28 2.40 -14.11
CA GLU A 77 -1.16 3.40 -13.49
C GLU A 77 -2.64 3.06 -13.66
N GLU A 78 -3.06 2.62 -14.85
CA GLU A 78 -4.43 2.16 -15.08
C GLU A 78 -4.80 0.95 -14.22
N GLU A 79 -3.87 0.00 -14.04
CA GLU A 79 -4.10 -1.15 -13.18
C GLU A 79 -4.24 -0.70 -11.71
N VAL A 80 -3.37 0.20 -11.26
CA VAL A 80 -3.41 0.80 -9.92
C VAL A 80 -4.74 1.50 -9.69
N ASP A 81 -5.19 2.31 -10.63
CA ASP A 81 -6.47 3.02 -10.53
C ASP A 81 -7.64 2.06 -10.37
N LYS A 82 -7.65 0.95 -11.13
CA LYS A 82 -8.67 -0.10 -10.99
C LYS A 82 -8.63 -0.72 -9.59
N LYS A 83 -7.45 -1.11 -9.10
CA LYS A 83 -7.31 -1.72 -7.76
C LYS A 83 -7.69 -0.74 -6.66
N VAL A 84 -7.27 0.52 -6.75
CA VAL A 84 -7.63 1.57 -5.80
C VAL A 84 -9.15 1.78 -5.79
N ALA A 85 -9.81 1.83 -6.94
CA ALA A 85 -11.27 1.95 -7.01
C ALA A 85 -11.98 0.77 -6.32
N GLN A 86 -11.49 -0.46 -6.51
CA GLN A 86 -12.03 -1.64 -5.82
C GLN A 86 -11.82 -1.57 -4.30
N LEU A 87 -10.63 -1.15 -3.84
CA LEU A 87 -10.35 -0.97 -2.41
C LEU A 87 -11.21 0.14 -1.80
N VAL A 88 -11.41 1.25 -2.52
CA VAL A 88 -12.31 2.33 -2.08
C VAL A 88 -13.75 1.84 -1.94
N ALA A 89 -14.21 1.00 -2.87
CA ALA A 89 -15.54 0.38 -2.77
C ALA A 89 -15.69 -0.53 -1.55
N LEU A 90 -14.59 -1.09 -1.02
CA LEU A 90 -14.56 -1.84 0.24
C LEU A 90 -14.51 -0.96 1.50
N GLY A 91 -14.34 0.36 1.36
CA GLY A 91 -14.31 1.31 2.48
C GLY A 91 -12.95 1.95 2.75
N PHE A 92 -11.91 1.63 1.98
CA PHE A 92 -10.63 2.33 2.09
C PHE A 92 -10.73 3.77 1.59
N THR A 93 -9.93 4.66 2.16
CA THR A 93 -9.75 6.04 1.71
C THR A 93 -8.32 6.25 1.26
N VAL A 94 -8.12 6.90 0.11
CA VAL A 94 -6.77 7.30 -0.36
C VAL A 94 -6.27 8.46 0.48
N VAL A 95 -5.16 8.25 1.18
CA VAL A 95 -4.50 9.28 1.99
C VAL A 95 -3.46 10.03 1.15
N GLU A 96 -2.61 9.30 0.44
CA GLU A 96 -1.54 9.88 -0.35
C GLU A 96 -1.17 8.97 -1.52
N ARG A 97 -1.02 9.56 -2.72
CA ARG A 97 -0.43 8.88 -3.88
C ARG A 97 1.02 9.34 -4.05
N HIS A 98 1.89 8.39 -4.37
CA HIS A 98 3.31 8.63 -4.60
C HIS A 98 4.00 9.37 -3.43
N PRO A 99 3.92 8.83 -2.20
CA PRO A 99 4.54 9.44 -1.03
C PRO A 99 6.02 9.68 -1.27
N LYS A 100 6.58 10.70 -0.63
CA LYS A 100 7.99 11.08 -0.85
C LYS A 100 8.94 10.30 0.04
N THR A 101 10.07 9.91 -0.52
CA THR A 101 11.24 9.43 0.22
C THR A 101 11.83 10.55 1.09
N SER A 102 12.73 10.21 2.02
CA SER A 102 13.46 11.20 2.82
C SER A 102 14.31 12.18 2.00
N ALA A 103 14.70 11.79 0.77
CA ALA A 103 15.39 12.64 -0.18
C ALA A 103 14.44 13.50 -1.03
N GLY A 104 13.12 13.40 -0.82
CA GLY A 104 12.10 14.20 -1.51
C GLY A 104 11.61 13.60 -2.85
N HIS A 105 12.13 12.44 -3.25
CA HIS A 105 11.71 11.77 -4.48
C HIS A 105 10.39 11.02 -4.30
N PRO A 106 9.44 11.10 -5.26
CA PRO A 106 8.17 10.39 -5.20
C PRO A 106 8.37 8.88 -5.35
N MET A 107 7.61 8.09 -4.58
CA MET A 107 7.57 6.64 -4.68
C MET A 107 6.42 6.22 -5.58
N LEU A 108 6.66 6.13 -6.89
CA LEU A 108 5.64 5.83 -7.90
C LEU A 108 4.98 4.45 -7.70
N ASP A 109 5.63 3.55 -6.97
CA ASP A 109 5.08 2.24 -6.63
C ASP A 109 4.03 2.24 -5.52
N ARG A 110 3.75 3.38 -4.88
CA ARG A 110 3.02 3.40 -3.60
C ARG A 110 1.78 4.27 -3.61
N VAL A 111 0.72 3.69 -3.06
CA VAL A 111 -0.49 4.42 -2.64
C VAL A 111 -0.75 4.11 -1.17
N ILE A 112 -0.85 5.16 -0.36
CA ILE A 112 -1.20 5.07 1.06
C ILE A 112 -2.71 5.15 1.19
N LEU A 113 -3.26 4.15 1.86
CA LEU A 113 -4.68 3.99 2.13
C LEU A 113 -4.91 4.00 3.64
N SER A 114 -6.10 4.40 4.06
CA SER A 114 -6.58 4.27 5.43
C SER A 114 -7.93 3.58 5.43
N TYR A 115 -8.16 2.73 6.42
CA TYR A 115 -9.47 2.17 6.73
C TYR A 115 -9.94 2.73 8.07
N PRO A 116 -11.23 3.08 8.24
CA PRO A 116 -11.72 3.64 9.50
C PRO A 116 -11.34 2.77 10.70
N ALA A 117 -10.91 3.38 11.81
CA ALA A 117 -10.82 2.69 13.09
C ALA A 117 -12.22 2.70 13.70
N GLU A 118 -13.00 1.64 13.50
CA GLU A 118 -14.23 1.46 14.27
C GLU A 118 -13.94 1.06 15.72
#